data_AF-A0A959L4S1-F1
#
_entry.id   AF-A0A959L4S1-F1
#
_cell.length_a   1.000
_cell.length_b   1.000
_cell.length_c   1.000
_cell.angle_alpha   90.00
_cell.angle_beta   90.00
_cell.angle_gamma   90.00
#
_symmetry.space_group_name_H-M   'P 1'
#
loop_
_entity.id
_entity.type
_entity.pdbx_description
1 polymer ?
#
loop_
_entity_poly.entity_id
_entity_poly.type
_entity_poly.pdbx_seq_one_letter_code
_entity_poly.pdbx_strand_id
1 'polypeptide(L)'
;IILRAGLAIIGQLLSRFGPPGIEWIAIASALISFAYFWAYLYYHDASYYDSSNINLNIGIYATVWILALLLSGAYDRIFRWKRVFRGVMVGWLSIAAIYGLLGPEFRPSRLLVLAGGILVSTVIFAMRVIYFRLREGAWPFGQAEQRRYAIVGPGIQAQKIEKMLRSSHPELLYTGYVSPELKSEEPTFLGNQDHLDQIVRFHKLDEIIFCSNSLPSSEIMQWMTQLGPRLRYKLAPEQSMGIIGSSSKNSSGELYTFEIQYNLGEKYLQRNKRLFDLISSIILLLFYPVLLFLVKQKRNLLRNISQVMSGQLTWVTYGSSNANQYFPGLKPGILHPNIVLYREDENQAQIDSDYYYARDYSVWKDLSLLINNLDKIGNQP
;
A
#
# COMPACT_ATOMS: atom_id res chain seq x y z
N ILE A 1 16.46 27.92 -17.94
CA ILE A 1 16.46 26.46 -17.70
C ILE A 1 16.31 26.15 -16.20
N ILE A 2 17.14 26.73 -15.32
CA ILE A 2 17.06 26.55 -13.85
C ILE A 2 15.70 26.94 -13.25
N LEU A 3 15.11 28.06 -13.68
CA LEU A 3 13.78 28.50 -13.20
C LEU A 3 12.66 27.52 -13.57
N ARG A 4 12.68 26.95 -14.78
CA ARG A 4 11.71 25.94 -15.22
C ARG A 4 11.89 24.62 -14.48
N ALA A 5 13.13 24.22 -14.21
CA ALA A 5 13.43 23.05 -13.39
C ALA A 5 12.98 23.24 -11.94
N GLY A 6 13.22 24.42 -11.35
CA GLY A 6 12.71 24.79 -10.02
C GLY A 6 11.19 24.77 -9.95
N LEU A 7 10.51 25.39 -10.91
CA LEU A 7 9.05 25.36 -11.02
C LEU A 7 8.49 23.94 -11.22
N ALA A 8 9.19 23.07 -11.95
CA ALA A 8 8.82 21.68 -12.11
C ALA A 8 8.98 20.87 -10.81
N ILE A 9 10.04 21.10 -10.05
CA ILE A 9 10.26 20.48 -8.73
C ILE A 9 9.19 20.97 -7.74
N ILE A 10 8.89 22.27 -7.73
CA ILE A 10 7.83 22.87 -6.91
C ILE A 10 6.48 22.26 -7.30
N GLY A 11 6.16 22.19 -8.59
CA GLY A 11 4.94 21.55 -9.09
C GLY A 11 4.82 20.06 -8.72
N GLN A 12 5.94 19.33 -8.72
CA GLN A 12 5.99 17.93 -8.25
C GLN A 12 5.84 17.81 -6.74
N LEU A 13 6.42 18.73 -5.95
CA LEU A 13 6.24 18.77 -4.50
C LEU A 13 4.80 19.13 -4.13
N LEU A 14 4.21 20.14 -4.77
CA LEU A 14 2.82 20.55 -4.54
C LEU A 14 1.82 19.47 -4.97
N SER A 15 2.05 18.76 -6.07
CA SER A 15 1.16 17.64 -6.45
C SER A 15 1.30 16.44 -5.52
N ARG A 16 2.47 16.21 -4.92
CA ARG A 16 2.73 15.08 -4.03
C ARG A 16 2.38 15.33 -2.55
N PHE A 17 2.63 16.54 -2.06
CA PHE A 17 2.37 16.96 -0.67
C PHE A 17 1.15 17.86 -0.53
N GLY A 18 0.54 18.30 -1.65
CA GLY A 18 -0.66 19.14 -1.64
C GLY A 18 -1.81 18.54 -0.86
N PRO A 19 -2.26 17.30 -1.15
CA PRO A 19 -3.40 16.72 -0.45
C PRO A 19 -3.16 16.53 1.06
N PRO A 20 -2.02 15.95 1.52
CA PRO A 20 -1.72 15.88 2.95
C PRO A 20 -1.56 17.26 3.62
N GLY A 21 -0.96 18.23 2.93
CA GLY A 21 -0.75 19.58 3.46
C GLY A 21 -2.05 20.36 3.65
N ILE A 22 -2.97 20.29 2.67
CA ILE A 22 -4.30 20.91 2.76
C ILE A 22 -5.09 20.28 3.91
N GLU A 23 -5.05 18.96 4.04
CA GLU A 23 -5.71 18.27 5.15
C GLU A 23 -5.09 18.61 6.51
N TRP A 24 -3.76 18.77 6.58
CA TRP A 24 -3.11 19.22 7.81
C TRP A 24 -3.64 20.58 8.24
N ILE A 25 -3.72 21.55 7.33
CA ILE A 25 -4.25 22.89 7.60
C ILE A 25 -5.71 22.81 8.05
N ALA A 26 -6.53 22.00 7.36
CA ALA A 26 -7.93 21.84 7.70
C ALA A 26 -8.16 21.16 9.05
N ILE A 27 -7.35 20.15 9.39
CA ILE A 27 -7.39 19.49 10.70
C ILE A 27 -6.96 20.48 11.79
N ALA A 28 -5.84 21.19 11.59
CA ALA A 28 -5.34 22.16 12.55
C ALA A 28 -6.35 23.30 12.78
N SER A 29 -6.92 23.86 11.71
CA SER A 29 -7.90 24.95 11.81
C SER A 29 -9.22 24.51 12.46
N ALA A 30 -9.67 23.29 12.19
CA ALA A 30 -10.85 22.73 12.84
C ALA A 30 -10.61 22.52 14.34
N LEU A 31 -9.45 21.98 14.73
CA LEU A 31 -9.11 21.78 16.14
C LEU A 31 -8.93 23.10 16.89
N ILE A 32 -8.30 24.11 16.27
CA ILE A 32 -8.17 25.46 16.85
C ILE A 32 -9.55 26.08 17.03
N SER A 33 -10.38 26.08 15.99
CA SER A 33 -11.75 26.60 16.05
C SER A 33 -12.57 25.90 17.14
N PHE A 34 -12.45 24.57 17.24
CA PHE A 34 -13.13 23.80 18.27
C PHE A 34 -12.60 24.10 19.68
N ALA A 35 -11.29 24.31 19.84
CA ALA A 35 -10.70 24.71 21.12
C ALA A 35 -11.23 26.07 21.60
N TYR A 36 -11.24 27.09 20.74
CA TYR A 36 -11.77 28.42 21.05
C TYR A 36 -13.28 28.39 21.32
N PHE A 37 -14.04 27.66 20.50
CA PHE A 37 -15.48 27.47 20.71
C PHE A 37 -15.77 26.81 22.06
N TRP A 38 -15.03 25.76 22.41
CA TRP A 38 -15.18 25.08 23.70
C TRP A 38 -14.75 25.97 24.87
N ALA A 39 -13.70 26.77 24.70
CA ALA A 39 -13.24 27.73 25.71
C ALA A 39 -14.33 28.75 26.05
N TYR A 40 -14.93 29.33 25.02
CA TYR A 40 -16.05 30.26 25.15
C TYR A 40 -17.27 29.62 25.83
N LEU A 41 -17.63 28.39 25.45
CA LEU A 41 -18.84 27.72 25.98
C LEU A 41 -18.68 27.26 27.44
N TYR A 42 -17.53 26.67 27.79
CA TYR A 42 -17.33 26.01 29.08
C TYR A 42 -16.63 26.88 30.11
N TYR A 43 -15.62 27.66 29.70
CA TYR A 43 -14.85 28.53 30.60
C TYR A 43 -15.33 29.98 30.57
N HIS A 44 -16.29 30.32 29.69
CA HIS A 44 -16.78 31.67 29.46
C HIS A 44 -15.68 32.68 29.09
N ASP A 45 -14.54 32.18 28.60
CA ASP A 45 -13.39 32.96 28.19
C ASP A 45 -12.77 32.33 26.94
N ALA A 46 -12.82 33.03 25.82
CA ALA A 46 -12.21 32.57 24.57
C ALA A 46 -10.66 32.56 24.67
N SER A 47 -10.08 33.41 25.51
CA SER A 47 -8.63 33.53 25.70
C SER A 47 -8.07 32.57 26.76
N TYR A 48 -8.91 31.68 27.32
CA TYR A 48 -8.52 30.72 28.36
C TYR A 48 -7.23 29.94 28.02
N TYR A 49 -7.05 29.58 26.74
CA TYR A 49 -5.90 28.82 26.29
C TYR A 49 -4.72 29.65 25.78
N ASP A 50 -4.81 30.99 25.72
CA ASP A 50 -3.76 31.85 25.14
C ASP A 50 -2.45 31.82 25.97
N SER A 51 -2.56 31.54 27.27
CA SER A 51 -1.40 31.34 28.16
C SER A 51 -0.75 29.95 28.02
N SER A 52 -1.39 29.03 27.28
CA SER A 52 -0.94 27.65 27.12
C SER A 52 -0.36 27.38 25.72
N ASN A 53 0.52 26.39 25.60
CA ASN A 53 1.08 25.96 24.31
C ASN A 53 0.09 25.13 23.46
N ILE A 54 -1.20 25.46 23.49
CA ILE A 54 -2.27 24.68 22.84
C ILE A 54 -2.07 24.57 21.32
N ASN A 55 -1.64 25.65 20.67
CA ASN A 55 -1.45 25.68 19.22
C ASN A 55 -0.31 24.76 18.78
N LEU A 56 0.75 24.67 19.58
CA LEU A 56 1.84 23.71 19.36
C LEU A 56 1.32 22.28 19.49
N ASN A 57 0.54 21.98 20.53
CA ASN A 57 -0.06 20.66 20.73
C ASN A 57 -0.99 20.28 19.56
N ILE A 58 -1.84 21.20 19.10
CA ILE A 58 -2.71 20.97 17.94
C ILE A 58 -1.88 20.70 16.68
N GLY A 59 -0.79 21.44 16.46
CA GLY A 59 0.14 21.19 15.36
C GLY A 59 0.75 19.78 15.42
N ILE A 60 1.13 19.32 16.61
CA ILE A 60 1.61 17.95 16.83
C ILE A 60 0.49 16.93 16.54
N TYR A 61 -0.73 17.14 17.05
CA TYR A 61 -1.86 16.22 16.80
C TYR A 61 -2.21 16.11 15.32
N ALA A 62 -2.29 17.24 14.61
CA ALA A 62 -2.50 17.27 13.16
C ALA A 62 -1.40 16.49 12.42
N THR A 63 -0.15 16.67 12.83
CA THR A 63 1.00 15.95 12.26
C THR A 63 0.89 14.44 12.49
N VAL A 64 0.56 14.01 13.70
CA VAL A 64 0.38 12.59 14.03
C VAL A 64 -0.75 11.96 13.21
N TRP A 65 -1.89 12.65 13.05
CA TRP A 65 -2.98 12.16 12.20
C TRP A 65 -2.60 12.05 10.73
N ILE A 66 -1.92 13.05 10.17
CA ILE A 66 -1.47 13.01 8.78
C ILE A 66 -0.46 11.87 8.56
N LEU A 67 0.48 11.68 9.48
CA LEU A 67 1.40 10.54 9.44
C LEU A 67 0.64 9.20 9.50
N ALA A 68 -0.34 9.07 10.38
CA ALA A 68 -1.15 7.85 10.48
C ALA A 68 -1.97 7.56 9.20
N LEU A 69 -2.52 8.59 8.56
CA LEU A 69 -3.21 8.50 7.27
C LEU A 69 -2.26 8.11 6.13
N LEU A 70 -1.06 8.71 6.11
CA LEU A 70 0.00 8.37 5.15
C LEU A 70 0.43 6.90 5.31
N LEU A 71 0.72 6.43 6.51
CA LEU A 71 1.11 5.03 6.78
C LEU A 71 -0.03 4.05 6.53
N SER A 72 -1.27 4.50 6.66
CA SER A 72 -2.46 3.70 6.33
C SER A 72 -2.78 3.65 4.83
N GLY A 73 -2.07 4.42 3.99
CA GLY A 73 -2.28 4.44 2.55
C GLY A 73 -3.54 5.16 2.11
N ALA A 74 -4.00 6.14 2.89
CA ALA A 74 -5.20 6.94 2.60
C ALA A 74 -5.06 7.78 1.31
N TYR A 75 -3.82 8.05 0.88
CA TYR A 75 -3.50 8.89 -0.28
C TYR A 75 -3.00 8.12 -1.52
N ASP A 76 -2.79 6.80 -1.44
CA ASP A 76 -2.12 6.05 -2.52
C ASP A 76 -3.03 5.60 -3.66
N ARG A 77 -4.29 5.33 -3.35
CA ARG A 77 -5.34 4.95 -4.30
C ARG A 77 -6.51 5.92 -4.14
N ILE A 78 -7.30 6.08 -5.19
CA ILE A 78 -8.55 6.84 -5.12
C ILE A 78 -9.42 6.22 -4.00
N PHE A 79 -9.54 7.02 -2.95
CA PHE A 79 -10.26 6.88 -1.68
C PHE A 79 -10.84 5.51 -1.31
N ARG A 80 -10.04 4.69 -0.62
CA ARG A 80 -10.54 3.52 0.13
C ARG A 80 -10.92 3.92 1.55
N TRP A 81 -12.22 4.02 1.86
CA TRP A 81 -12.73 4.38 3.19
C TRP A 81 -12.15 3.54 4.34
N LYS A 82 -11.96 2.23 4.12
CA LYS A 82 -11.31 1.34 5.09
C LYS A 82 -9.91 1.83 5.51
N ARG A 83 -9.13 2.39 4.57
CA ARG A 83 -7.78 2.91 4.84
C ARG A 83 -7.81 4.23 5.60
N VAL A 84 -8.77 5.10 5.27
CA VAL A 84 -8.99 6.38 5.98
C VAL A 84 -9.38 6.11 7.43
N PHE A 85 -10.39 5.28 7.65
CA PHE A 85 -10.87 4.92 8.98
C PHE A 85 -9.74 4.34 9.85
N ARG A 86 -8.98 3.37 9.30
CA ARG A 86 -7.81 2.81 9.99
C ARG A 86 -6.80 3.90 10.36
N GLY A 87 -6.49 4.84 9.45
CA GLY A 87 -5.55 5.92 9.71
C GLY A 87 -6.01 6.88 10.80
N VAL A 88 -7.30 7.25 10.80
CA VAL A 88 -7.87 8.10 11.86
C VAL A 88 -7.83 7.40 13.21
N MET A 89 -8.21 6.12 13.27
CA MET A 89 -8.18 5.33 14.51
C MET A 89 -6.76 5.17 15.05
N VAL A 90 -5.79 4.81 14.21
CA VAL A 90 -4.38 4.70 14.61
C VAL A 90 -3.86 6.05 15.11
N GLY A 91 -4.16 7.15 14.41
CA GLY A 91 -3.77 8.48 14.85
C GLY A 91 -4.41 8.86 16.18
N TRP A 92 -5.71 8.58 16.36
CA TRP A 92 -6.43 8.90 17.60
C TRP A 92 -5.85 8.13 18.79
N LEU A 93 -5.64 6.82 18.65
CA LEU A 93 -5.01 5.99 19.69
C LEU A 93 -3.57 6.44 19.99
N SER A 94 -2.81 6.81 18.95
CA SER A 94 -1.44 7.32 19.13
C SER A 94 -1.41 8.63 19.90
N ILE A 95 -2.30 9.57 19.57
CA ILE A 95 -2.41 10.86 20.28
C ILE A 95 -2.85 10.61 21.72
N ALA A 96 -3.83 9.73 21.96
CA ALA A 96 -4.26 9.38 23.31
C ALA A 96 -3.14 8.77 24.16
N ALA A 97 -2.33 7.87 23.57
CA ALA A 97 -1.17 7.28 24.23
C ALA A 97 -0.09 8.32 24.55
N ILE A 98 0.30 9.15 23.57
CA ILE A 98 1.28 10.24 23.78
C ILE A 98 0.79 11.20 24.84
N TYR A 99 -0.47 11.65 24.74
CA TYR A 99 -1.09 12.56 25.70
C TYR A 99 -1.14 11.98 27.12
N GLY A 100 -1.40 10.67 27.25
CA GLY A 100 -1.39 9.98 28.55
C GLY A 100 -0.02 9.98 29.24
N LEU A 101 1.06 10.00 28.47
CA LEU A 101 2.45 10.02 28.97
C LEU A 101 2.96 11.44 29.28
N LEU A 102 2.26 12.49 28.86
CA LEU A 102 2.66 13.88 29.09
C LEU A 102 2.34 14.36 30.52
N GLY A 103 3.20 15.24 31.05
CA GLY A 103 2.98 15.91 32.34
C GLY A 103 1.73 16.82 32.34
N PRO A 104 1.19 17.19 33.52
CA PRO A 104 0.00 18.05 33.63
C PRO A 104 0.09 19.36 32.84
N GLU A 105 1.24 20.02 32.84
CA GLU A 105 1.52 21.28 32.13
C GLU A 105 1.32 21.19 30.61
N PHE A 106 1.49 20.00 30.01
CA PHE A 106 1.35 19.78 28.57
C PHE A 106 -0.02 19.21 28.17
N ARG A 107 -0.95 19.10 29.12
CA ARG A 107 -2.27 18.48 28.94
C ARG A 107 -3.41 19.50 29.08
N PRO A 108 -3.48 20.53 28.20
CA PRO A 108 -4.41 21.65 28.37
C PRO A 108 -5.88 21.23 28.28
N SER A 109 -6.23 20.23 27.46
CA SER A 109 -7.62 19.75 27.37
C SER A 109 -7.71 18.29 26.92
N ARG A 110 -8.27 17.45 27.81
CA ARG A 110 -8.58 16.03 27.51
C ARG A 110 -9.68 15.90 26.45
N LEU A 111 -10.61 16.85 26.45
CA LEU A 111 -11.71 16.85 25.49
C LEU A 111 -11.22 17.00 24.06
N LEU A 112 -10.18 17.81 23.82
CA LEU A 112 -9.60 17.94 22.47
C LEU A 112 -9.08 16.62 21.92
N VAL A 113 -8.53 15.76 22.79
CA VAL A 113 -8.05 14.42 22.39
C VAL A 113 -9.23 13.48 22.11
N LEU A 114 -10.26 13.49 22.97
CA LEU A 114 -11.43 12.61 22.81
C LEU A 114 -12.33 13.04 21.64
N ALA A 115 -12.76 14.31 21.61
CA ALA A 115 -13.61 14.85 20.55
C ALA A 115 -12.86 15.03 19.22
N GLY A 116 -11.53 15.20 19.27
CA GLY A 116 -10.70 15.41 18.09
C GLY A 116 -10.80 14.27 17.07
N GLY A 117 -10.90 13.00 17.51
CA GLY A 117 -11.07 11.86 16.60
C GLY A 117 -12.35 11.96 15.74
N ILE A 118 -13.45 12.38 16.35
CA ILE A 118 -14.73 12.61 15.66
C ILE A 118 -14.60 13.81 14.73
N LEU A 119 -14.05 14.93 15.21
CA LEU A 119 -13.88 16.14 14.43
C LEU A 119 -13.02 15.91 13.18
N VAL A 120 -11.88 15.23 13.34
CA VAL A 120 -10.98 14.89 12.23
C VAL A 120 -11.63 13.94 11.24
N SER A 121 -12.40 12.96 11.72
CA SER A 121 -13.20 12.09 10.85
C SER A 121 -14.15 12.91 9.98
N THR A 122 -14.86 13.87 10.58
CA THR A 122 -15.80 14.75 9.88
C THR A 122 -15.09 15.66 8.87
N VAL A 123 -13.96 16.28 9.25
CA VAL A 123 -13.19 17.15 8.36
C VAL A 123 -12.66 16.38 7.16
N ILE A 124 -12.07 15.21 7.37
CA ILE A 124 -11.57 14.37 6.28
C ILE A 124 -12.73 13.93 5.39
N PHE A 125 -13.84 13.46 5.98
CA PHE A 125 -15.02 13.07 5.21
C PHE A 125 -15.54 14.22 4.33
N ALA A 126 -15.70 15.42 4.90
CA ALA A 126 -16.14 16.61 4.18
C ALA A 126 -15.18 16.96 3.04
N MET A 127 -13.86 16.98 3.31
CA MET A 127 -12.84 17.23 2.29
C MET A 127 -12.90 16.22 1.14
N ARG A 128 -13.16 14.95 1.43
CA ARG A 128 -13.29 13.88 0.43
C ARG A 128 -14.52 14.10 -0.45
N VAL A 129 -15.66 14.41 0.16
CA VAL A 129 -16.91 14.71 -0.56
C VAL A 129 -16.71 15.94 -1.45
N ILE A 130 -16.12 17.02 -0.94
CA ILE A 130 -15.81 18.24 -1.71
C ILE A 130 -14.89 17.91 -2.89
N TYR A 131 -13.82 17.14 -2.66
CA TYR A 131 -12.90 16.74 -3.71
C TYR A 131 -13.61 15.98 -4.84
N PHE A 132 -14.44 14.99 -4.51
CA PHE A 132 -15.21 14.23 -5.51
C PHE A 132 -16.19 15.12 -6.27
N ARG A 133 -16.91 16.00 -5.56
CA ARG A 133 -17.87 16.92 -6.19
C ARG A 133 -17.20 17.89 -7.16
N LEU A 134 -16.05 18.45 -6.79
CA LEU A 134 -15.33 19.40 -7.63
C LEU A 134 -14.64 18.73 -8.83
N ARG A 135 -14.13 17.51 -8.67
CA ARG A 135 -13.33 16.83 -9.71
C ARG A 135 -14.17 15.97 -10.66
N GLU A 136 -15.15 15.26 -10.13
CA GLU A 136 -15.89 14.23 -10.88
C GLU A 136 -17.36 14.60 -11.10
N GLY A 137 -17.87 15.66 -10.46
CA GLY A 137 -19.28 16.06 -10.53
C GLY A 137 -20.25 15.07 -9.87
N ALA A 138 -19.77 13.88 -9.49
CA ALA A 138 -20.53 12.80 -8.90
C ALA A 138 -20.38 12.76 -7.37
N TRP A 139 -21.33 12.09 -6.71
CA TRP A 139 -21.21 11.76 -5.30
C TRP A 139 -20.27 10.55 -5.12
N PRO A 140 -19.43 10.51 -4.07
CA PRO A 140 -18.54 9.37 -3.79
C PRO A 140 -19.27 8.05 -3.50
N PHE A 141 -20.60 8.09 -3.36
CA PHE A 141 -21.46 6.95 -3.03
C PHE A 141 -22.28 6.44 -4.23
N GLY A 142 -21.95 6.87 -5.46
CA GLY A 142 -22.94 6.86 -6.55
C GLY A 142 -22.73 5.91 -7.73
N GLN A 143 -21.51 5.53 -8.12
CA GLN A 143 -21.32 4.67 -9.30
C GLN A 143 -20.14 3.74 -9.07
N ALA A 144 -20.38 2.43 -9.13
CA ALA A 144 -19.30 1.49 -9.38
C ALA A 144 -18.77 1.82 -10.77
N GLU A 145 -17.58 2.42 -10.86
CA GLU A 145 -16.88 2.57 -12.14
C GLU A 145 -16.91 1.21 -12.85
N GLN A 146 -17.44 1.20 -14.08
CA GLN A 146 -17.37 0.01 -14.92
C GLN A 146 -15.90 -0.25 -15.20
N ARG A 147 -15.37 -1.33 -14.62
CA ARG A 147 -13.95 -1.66 -14.72
C ARG A 147 -13.68 -2.29 -16.07
N ARG A 148 -12.78 -1.70 -16.84
CA ARG A 148 -12.39 -2.24 -18.13
C ARG A 148 -11.46 -3.41 -17.92
N TYR A 149 -11.76 -4.56 -18.52
CA TYR A 149 -10.91 -5.72 -18.42
C TYR A 149 -10.54 -6.30 -19.79
N ALA A 150 -9.36 -6.91 -19.84
CA ALA A 150 -8.92 -7.73 -20.96
C ALA A 150 -8.44 -9.10 -20.47
N ILE A 151 -8.52 -10.08 -21.36
CA ILE A 151 -8.09 -11.46 -21.08
C ILE A 151 -6.81 -11.73 -21.87
N VAL A 152 -5.77 -12.26 -21.22
CA VAL A 152 -4.52 -12.65 -21.87
C VAL A 152 -4.46 -14.16 -21.97
N GLY A 153 -4.49 -14.66 -23.20
CA GLY A 153 -4.50 -16.08 -23.51
C GLY A 153 -5.13 -16.39 -24.88
N PRO A 154 -5.31 -17.69 -25.20
CA PRO A 154 -5.87 -18.11 -26.48
C PRO A 154 -7.29 -17.58 -26.68
N GLY A 155 -7.63 -17.14 -27.89
CA GLY A 155 -8.92 -16.51 -28.19
C GLY A 155 -10.12 -17.38 -27.81
N ILE A 156 -10.04 -18.70 -28.05
CA ILE A 156 -11.09 -19.67 -27.67
C ILE A 156 -11.35 -19.66 -26.15
N GLN A 157 -10.30 -19.57 -25.34
CA GLN A 157 -10.43 -19.53 -23.89
C GLN A 157 -10.95 -18.16 -23.41
N ALA A 158 -10.44 -17.08 -24.01
CA ALA A 158 -10.89 -15.73 -23.70
C ALA A 158 -12.40 -15.55 -23.92
N GLN A 159 -12.93 -16.07 -25.03
CA GLN A 159 -14.38 -16.04 -25.30
C GLN A 159 -15.20 -16.84 -24.28
N LYS A 160 -14.69 -17.99 -23.80
CA LYS A 160 -15.37 -18.77 -22.75
C LYS A 160 -15.42 -18.00 -21.44
N ILE A 161 -14.31 -17.39 -21.04
CA ILE A 161 -14.19 -16.59 -19.82
C ILE A 161 -15.09 -15.35 -19.88
N GLU A 162 -15.10 -14.65 -21.02
CA GLU A 162 -15.96 -13.48 -21.25
C GLU A 162 -17.45 -13.82 -21.06
N LYS A 163 -17.92 -14.91 -21.68
CA LYS A 163 -19.33 -15.35 -21.56
C LYS A 163 -19.73 -15.65 -20.11
N MET A 164 -18.83 -16.25 -19.34
CA MET A 164 -19.07 -16.53 -17.92
C MET A 164 -19.12 -15.23 -17.10
N LEU A 165 -18.15 -14.33 -17.29
CA LEU A 165 -18.06 -13.08 -16.54
C LEU A 165 -19.20 -12.12 -16.84
N ARG A 166 -19.66 -12.06 -18.09
CA ARG A 166 -20.75 -11.16 -18.51
C ARG A 166 -22.03 -11.38 -17.72
N SER A 167 -22.28 -12.63 -17.30
CA SER A 167 -23.50 -13.00 -16.56
C SER A 167 -23.36 -12.78 -15.05
N SER A 168 -22.14 -12.93 -14.51
CA SER A 168 -21.88 -12.87 -13.06
C SER A 168 -21.40 -11.50 -12.57
N HIS A 169 -20.81 -10.67 -13.44
CA HIS A 169 -20.15 -9.42 -13.08
C HIS A 169 -20.52 -8.26 -14.02
N PRO A 170 -21.74 -7.70 -13.90
CA PRO A 170 -22.20 -6.60 -14.76
C PRO A 170 -21.39 -5.30 -14.59
N GLU A 171 -20.59 -5.19 -13.53
CA GLU A 171 -19.67 -4.09 -13.29
C GLU A 171 -18.37 -4.15 -14.12
N LEU A 172 -18.12 -5.25 -14.84
CA LEU A 172 -16.96 -5.43 -15.69
C LEU A 172 -17.30 -5.12 -17.16
N LEU A 173 -16.54 -4.22 -17.78
CA LEU A 173 -16.65 -3.88 -19.20
C LEU A 173 -15.59 -4.64 -19.99
N TYR A 174 -16.01 -5.63 -20.78
CA TYR A 174 -15.11 -6.39 -21.64
C TYR A 174 -14.56 -5.50 -22.75
N THR A 175 -13.22 -5.40 -22.82
CA THR A 175 -12.54 -4.60 -23.84
C THR A 175 -11.98 -5.45 -24.98
N GLY A 176 -11.58 -6.70 -24.70
CA GLY A 176 -11.03 -7.62 -25.69
C GLY A 176 -10.05 -8.62 -25.09
N TYR A 177 -9.32 -9.32 -25.95
CA TYR A 177 -8.29 -10.28 -25.56
C TYR A 177 -6.95 -10.01 -26.22
N VAL A 178 -5.89 -10.45 -25.54
CA VAL A 178 -4.50 -10.38 -25.98
C VAL A 178 -4.00 -11.81 -26.11
N SER A 179 -3.46 -12.16 -27.26
CA SER A 179 -2.98 -13.52 -27.54
C SER A 179 -1.48 -13.50 -27.83
N PRO A 180 -0.72 -14.56 -27.47
CA PRO A 180 0.64 -14.75 -27.97
C PRO A 180 0.70 -14.94 -29.49
N GLU A 181 -0.42 -15.33 -30.12
CA GLU A 181 -0.48 -15.56 -31.57
C GLU A 181 -0.51 -14.23 -32.36
N LEU A 182 0.32 -14.15 -33.42
CA LEU A 182 0.61 -12.89 -34.15
C LEU A 182 -0.59 -12.29 -34.90
N LYS A 183 -1.61 -13.08 -35.26
CA LYS A 183 -2.78 -12.59 -36.00
C LYS A 183 -4.03 -13.38 -35.63
N SER A 184 -5.05 -12.66 -35.19
CA SER A 184 -6.44 -13.11 -35.16
C SER A 184 -7.28 -12.11 -35.95
N GLU A 185 -8.22 -12.61 -36.77
CA GLU A 185 -9.17 -11.77 -37.51
C GLU A 185 -10.36 -11.35 -36.65
N GLU A 186 -10.41 -11.77 -35.39
CA GLU A 186 -11.53 -11.44 -34.52
C GLU A 186 -11.51 -9.96 -34.10
N PRO A 187 -12.68 -9.28 -34.13
CA PRO A 187 -12.77 -7.86 -33.81
C PRO A 187 -12.44 -7.52 -32.35
N THR A 188 -12.39 -8.53 -31.46
CA THR A 188 -12.07 -8.39 -30.04
C THR A 188 -10.58 -8.63 -29.74
N PHE A 189 -9.76 -8.91 -30.76
CA PHE A 189 -8.31 -9.05 -30.63
C PHE A 189 -7.65 -7.68 -30.47
N LEU A 190 -6.96 -7.47 -29.35
CA LEU A 190 -6.30 -6.20 -29.02
C LEU A 190 -4.83 -6.16 -29.44
N GLY A 191 -4.21 -7.31 -29.70
CA GLY A 191 -2.81 -7.41 -30.12
C GLY A 191 -2.03 -8.50 -29.41
N ASN A 192 -0.71 -8.44 -29.57
CA ASN A 192 0.25 -9.40 -29.01
C ASN A 192 0.58 -9.08 -27.54
N GLN A 193 0.84 -10.12 -26.75
CA GLN A 193 1.28 -10.02 -25.35
C GLN A 193 2.54 -9.17 -25.17
N ASP A 194 3.47 -9.14 -26.11
CA ASP A 194 4.72 -8.37 -26.06
C ASP A 194 4.50 -6.86 -25.91
N HIS A 195 3.30 -6.38 -26.22
CA HIS A 195 2.90 -4.97 -26.12
C HIS A 195 1.77 -4.73 -25.11
N LEU A 196 1.61 -5.63 -24.13
CA LEU A 196 0.55 -5.57 -23.13
C LEU A 196 0.53 -4.23 -22.37
N ASP A 197 1.69 -3.63 -22.10
CA ASP A 197 1.80 -2.31 -21.45
C ASP A 197 1.18 -1.17 -22.28
N GLN A 198 1.31 -1.22 -23.60
CA GLN A 198 0.71 -0.26 -24.52
C GLN A 198 -0.80 -0.47 -24.60
N ILE A 199 -1.24 -1.74 -24.70
CA ILE A 199 -2.66 -2.12 -24.74
C ILE A 199 -3.38 -1.62 -23.48
N VAL A 200 -2.80 -1.88 -22.31
CA VAL A 200 -3.32 -1.40 -21.02
C VAL A 200 -3.52 0.12 -21.01
N ARG A 201 -2.52 0.87 -21.50
CA ARG A 201 -2.58 2.34 -21.49
C ARG A 201 -3.59 2.89 -22.50
N PHE A 202 -3.60 2.35 -23.72
CA PHE A 202 -4.47 2.82 -24.79
C PHE A 202 -5.94 2.55 -24.48
N HIS A 203 -6.26 1.33 -24.03
CA HIS A 203 -7.62 0.93 -23.70
C HIS A 203 -8.09 1.38 -22.30
N LYS A 204 -7.16 1.89 -21.47
CA LYS A 204 -7.38 2.25 -20.07
C LYS A 204 -7.94 1.08 -19.27
N LEU A 205 -7.26 -0.06 -19.36
CA LEU A 205 -7.67 -1.26 -18.62
C LEU A 205 -7.49 -1.04 -17.12
N ASP A 206 -8.41 -1.59 -16.33
CA ASP A 206 -8.40 -1.61 -14.87
C ASP A 206 -8.08 -3.02 -14.31
N GLU A 207 -8.38 -4.05 -15.09
CA GLU A 207 -8.27 -5.46 -14.71
C GLU A 207 -7.73 -6.31 -15.86
N ILE A 208 -6.83 -7.24 -15.55
CA ILE A 208 -6.26 -8.20 -16.50
C ILE A 208 -6.50 -9.60 -15.96
N ILE A 209 -7.03 -10.47 -16.81
CA ILE A 209 -7.28 -11.87 -16.48
C ILE A 209 -6.31 -12.71 -17.32
N PHE A 210 -5.33 -13.33 -16.67
CA PHE A 210 -4.41 -14.24 -17.33
C PHE A 210 -4.96 -15.67 -17.30
N CYS A 211 -4.94 -16.33 -18.46
CA CYS A 211 -5.19 -17.76 -18.52
C CYS A 211 -3.96 -18.50 -17.98
N SER A 212 -4.13 -19.26 -16.89
CA SER A 212 -2.98 -19.82 -16.14
C SER A 212 -2.15 -20.85 -16.92
N ASN A 213 -2.73 -21.48 -17.94
CA ASN A 213 -2.07 -22.57 -18.69
C ASN A 213 -1.47 -22.10 -20.02
N SER A 214 -1.76 -20.86 -20.45
CA SER A 214 -1.21 -20.32 -21.69
C SER A 214 0.09 -19.54 -21.50
N LEU A 215 0.37 -19.11 -20.28
CA LEU A 215 1.50 -18.27 -19.93
C LEU A 215 2.30 -18.91 -18.79
N PRO A 216 3.63 -19.00 -18.89
CA PRO A 216 4.47 -19.37 -17.76
C PRO A 216 4.25 -18.40 -16.59
N SER A 217 4.21 -18.93 -15.36
CA SER A 217 4.00 -18.09 -14.17
C SER A 217 5.06 -16.99 -14.04
N SER A 218 6.30 -17.24 -14.46
CA SER A 218 7.38 -16.24 -14.50
C SER A 218 7.04 -15.04 -15.39
N GLU A 219 6.39 -15.26 -16.53
CA GLU A 219 5.99 -14.18 -17.45
C GLU A 219 4.83 -13.37 -16.87
N ILE A 220 3.85 -14.04 -16.24
CA ILE A 220 2.77 -13.37 -15.52
C ILE A 220 3.34 -12.46 -14.42
N MET A 221 4.28 -12.96 -13.62
CA MET A 221 4.94 -12.19 -12.56
C MET A 221 5.70 -10.98 -13.11
N GLN A 222 6.43 -11.14 -14.22
CA GLN A 222 7.11 -10.03 -14.91
C GLN A 222 6.11 -8.96 -15.35
N TRP A 223 5.02 -9.34 -16.02
CA TRP A 223 3.97 -8.41 -16.43
C TRP A 223 3.35 -7.69 -15.23
N MET A 224 3.02 -8.43 -14.16
CA MET A 224 2.49 -7.83 -12.93
C MET A 224 3.44 -6.80 -12.31
N THR A 225 4.74 -7.08 -12.32
CA THR A 225 5.77 -6.17 -11.80
C THR A 225 5.94 -4.95 -12.70
N GLN A 226 5.97 -5.13 -14.03
CA GLN A 226 6.12 -4.05 -15.00
C GLN A 226 4.90 -3.12 -15.04
N LEU A 227 3.69 -3.68 -15.06
CA LEU A 227 2.43 -2.95 -15.12
C LEU A 227 2.06 -2.34 -13.75
N GLY A 228 2.55 -2.95 -12.66
CA GLY A 228 2.53 -2.41 -11.32
C GLY A 228 1.20 -2.59 -10.56
N PRO A 229 1.09 -2.10 -9.32
CA PRO A 229 0.01 -2.43 -8.39
C PRO A 229 -1.33 -1.71 -8.68
N ARG A 230 -1.42 -0.89 -9.73
CA ARG A 230 -2.63 -0.09 -10.02
C ARG A 230 -3.74 -0.96 -10.62
N LEU A 231 -3.37 -1.89 -11.48
CA LEU A 231 -4.26 -2.86 -12.11
C LEU A 231 -4.64 -3.96 -11.13
N ARG A 232 -5.78 -4.59 -11.40
CA ARG A 232 -6.17 -5.85 -10.78
C ARG A 232 -5.72 -6.99 -11.69
N TYR A 233 -5.03 -7.97 -11.12
CA TYR A 233 -4.65 -9.17 -11.85
C TYR A 233 -5.43 -10.35 -11.31
N LYS A 234 -5.94 -11.18 -12.22
CA LYS A 234 -6.63 -12.40 -11.89
C LYS A 234 -6.06 -13.55 -12.71
N LEU A 235 -6.00 -14.74 -12.11
CA LEU A 235 -5.81 -15.99 -12.85
C LEU A 235 -7.15 -16.67 -13.08
N ALA A 236 -7.38 -17.07 -14.31
CA ALA A 236 -8.43 -18.00 -14.70
C ALA A 236 -7.79 -19.35 -15.07
N PRO A 237 -8.08 -20.43 -14.33
CA PRO A 237 -7.63 -21.77 -14.72
C PRO A 237 -8.43 -22.32 -15.90
N GLU A 238 -7.81 -23.14 -16.77
CA GLU A 238 -8.49 -23.75 -17.93
C GLU A 238 -9.73 -24.58 -17.56
N GLN A 239 -9.68 -25.24 -16.41
CA GLN A 239 -10.76 -26.06 -15.87
C GLN A 239 -11.62 -25.29 -14.86
N SER A 240 -11.78 -23.98 -15.03
CA SER A 240 -12.80 -23.21 -14.30
C SER A 240 -14.22 -23.61 -14.77
N MET A 241 -14.54 -24.90 -14.79
CA MET A 241 -15.93 -25.32 -14.64
C MET A 241 -16.30 -24.91 -13.22
N GLY A 242 -17.15 -23.89 -13.10
CA GLY A 242 -17.64 -23.44 -11.80
C GLY A 242 -18.09 -24.64 -10.99
N ILE A 243 -17.59 -24.77 -9.77
CA ILE A 243 -18.00 -25.83 -8.86
C ILE A 243 -19.51 -25.69 -8.70
N ILE A 244 -20.25 -26.74 -9.04
CA ILE A 244 -21.69 -26.83 -8.78
C ILE A 244 -21.87 -26.93 -7.26
N GLY A 245 -21.87 -25.78 -6.59
CA GLY A 245 -22.20 -25.63 -5.18
C GLY A 245 -23.71 -25.47 -5.04
N SER A 246 -24.33 -26.33 -4.25
CA SER A 246 -25.79 -26.49 -4.09
C SER A 246 -26.50 -25.34 -3.36
N SER A 247 -25.93 -24.14 -3.25
CA SER A 247 -26.48 -23.06 -2.41
C SER A 247 -27.36 -22.05 -3.14
N SER A 248 -27.47 -22.10 -4.48
CA SER A 248 -28.54 -21.35 -5.14
C SER A 248 -28.98 -21.99 -6.46
N LYS A 249 -30.29 -22.13 -6.65
CA LYS A 249 -30.91 -22.60 -7.91
C LYS A 249 -30.60 -21.70 -9.13
N ASN A 250 -29.95 -20.55 -8.92
CA ASN A 250 -29.71 -19.52 -9.94
C ASN A 250 -28.22 -19.20 -10.20
N SER A 251 -27.25 -19.85 -9.54
CA SER A 251 -25.81 -19.61 -9.77
C SER A 251 -25.15 -20.81 -10.44
N SER A 252 -25.50 -21.07 -11.69
CA SER A 252 -24.81 -22.05 -12.53
C SER A 252 -23.53 -21.43 -13.09
N GLY A 253 -22.37 -21.87 -12.60
CA GLY A 253 -21.06 -21.59 -13.23
C GLY A 253 -20.45 -20.21 -12.92
N GLU A 254 -20.10 -19.95 -11.66
CA GLU A 254 -19.28 -18.79 -11.32
C GLU A 254 -17.81 -19.05 -11.70
N LEU A 255 -17.22 -18.17 -12.51
CA LEU A 255 -15.80 -18.26 -12.88
C LEU A 255 -14.95 -18.04 -11.64
N TYR A 256 -14.31 -19.10 -11.15
CA TYR A 256 -13.35 -18.96 -10.05
C TYR A 256 -12.09 -18.27 -10.55
N THR A 257 -11.91 -17.01 -10.18
CA THR A 257 -10.68 -16.25 -10.45
C THR A 257 -9.91 -16.00 -9.18
N PHE A 258 -8.59 -16.21 -9.23
CA PHE A 258 -7.70 -15.91 -8.11
C PHE A 258 -7.16 -14.50 -8.30
N GLU A 259 -7.50 -13.56 -7.41
CA GLU A 259 -6.81 -12.25 -7.39
C GLU A 259 -5.34 -12.47 -7.02
N ILE A 260 -4.43 -11.97 -7.86
CA ILE A 260 -2.99 -11.97 -7.55
C ILE A 260 -2.53 -10.55 -7.48
N GLN A 261 -2.07 -10.16 -6.30
CA GLN A 261 -1.46 -8.87 -6.11
C GLN A 261 -0.29 -9.00 -5.13
N TYR A 262 0.82 -8.33 -5.43
CA TYR A 262 1.88 -8.18 -4.46
C TYR A 262 1.50 -7.11 -3.44
N ASN A 263 1.30 -7.53 -2.18
CA ASN A 263 1.17 -6.59 -1.07
C ASN A 263 2.39 -5.66 -1.01
N LEU A 264 3.59 -6.18 -1.23
CA LEU A 264 4.81 -5.38 -1.24
C LEU A 264 4.90 -4.39 -2.41
N GLY A 265 4.04 -4.54 -3.43
CA GLY A 265 3.86 -3.56 -4.50
C GLY A 265 3.06 -2.33 -4.05
N GLU A 266 2.24 -2.42 -3.01
CA GLU A 266 1.48 -1.27 -2.50
C GLU A 266 2.41 -0.26 -1.81
N LYS A 267 2.33 1.01 -2.23
CA LYS A 267 3.18 2.09 -1.72
C LYS A 267 3.14 2.25 -0.20
N TYR A 268 1.98 2.11 0.44
CA TYR A 268 1.89 2.20 1.90
C TYR A 268 2.64 1.07 2.60
N LEU A 269 2.65 -0.14 2.03
CA LEU A 269 3.39 -1.26 2.62
C LEU A 269 4.90 -1.10 2.44
N GLN A 270 5.35 -0.52 1.33
CA GLN A 270 6.75 -0.13 1.16
C GLN A 270 7.17 0.96 2.17
N ARG A 271 6.30 1.94 2.44
CA ARG A 271 6.54 2.93 3.50
C ARG A 271 6.59 2.27 4.88
N ASN A 272 5.68 1.35 5.17
CA ASN A 272 5.65 0.65 6.44
C ASN A 272 6.86 -0.27 6.62
N LYS A 273 7.34 -0.91 5.53
CA LYS A 273 8.62 -1.63 5.51
C LYS A 273 9.78 -0.70 5.87
N ARG A 274 9.87 0.45 5.22
CA ARG A 274 10.93 1.41 5.48
C ARG A 274 10.89 1.96 6.92
N LEU A 275 9.69 2.19 7.45
CA LEU A 275 9.49 2.62 8.83
C LEU A 275 9.91 1.52 9.81
N PHE A 276 9.55 0.27 9.53
CA PHE A 276 10.01 -0.88 10.29
C PHE A 276 11.55 -0.93 10.31
N ASP A 277 12.21 -0.83 9.15
CA ASP A 277 13.67 -0.83 9.06
C ASP A 277 14.32 0.26 9.91
N LEU A 278 13.76 1.48 9.90
CA LEU A 278 14.26 2.60 10.68
C LEU A 278 14.06 2.40 12.18
N ILE A 279 12.83 2.05 12.61
CA ILE A 279 12.49 1.87 14.03
C ILE A 279 13.28 0.69 14.61
N SER A 280 13.30 -0.45 13.92
CA SER A 280 14.07 -1.62 14.36
C SER A 280 15.55 -1.31 14.44
N SER A 281 16.12 -0.52 13.50
CA SER A 281 17.52 -0.10 13.59
C SER A 281 17.80 0.78 14.81
N ILE A 282 16.90 1.71 15.16
CA ILE A 282 17.04 2.55 16.36
C ILE A 282 16.98 1.69 17.62
N ILE A 283 16.05 0.73 17.68
CA ILE A 283 15.94 -0.22 18.79
C ILE A 283 17.20 -1.07 18.90
N LEU A 284 17.68 -1.65 17.78
CA LEU A 284 18.91 -2.45 17.78
C LEU A 284 20.14 -1.62 18.16
N LEU A 285 20.19 -0.33 17.79
CA LEU A 285 21.24 0.58 18.22
C LEU A 285 21.20 0.85 19.73
N LEU A 286 20.00 1.07 20.29
CA LEU A 286 19.80 1.25 21.73
C LEU A 286 20.23 0.00 22.54
N PHE A 287 19.92 -1.18 22.02
CA PHE A 287 20.29 -2.46 22.63
C PHE A 287 21.62 -3.03 22.13
N TYR A 288 22.42 -2.24 21.41
CA TYR A 288 23.68 -2.69 20.81
C TYR A 288 24.62 -3.40 21.79
N PRO A 289 24.85 -2.91 23.04
CA PRO A 289 25.73 -3.59 23.99
C PRO A 289 25.28 -5.02 24.32
N VAL A 290 23.97 -5.25 24.40
CA VAL A 290 23.39 -6.58 24.68
C VAL A 290 23.48 -7.48 23.45
N LEU A 291 23.26 -6.92 22.25
CA LEU A 291 23.32 -7.67 20.99
C LEU A 291 24.72 -8.21 20.69
N LEU A 292 25.79 -7.60 21.22
CA LEU A 292 27.14 -8.12 21.09
C LEU A 292 27.31 -9.54 21.67
N PHE A 293 26.42 -9.99 22.57
CA PHE A 293 26.44 -11.37 23.07
C PHE A 293 25.64 -12.34 22.22
N LEU A 294 24.68 -11.86 21.42
CA LEU A 294 23.75 -12.67 20.64
C LEU A 294 24.19 -12.83 19.17
N VAL A 295 24.79 -11.80 18.59
CA VAL A 295 25.15 -11.75 17.16
C VAL A 295 26.48 -12.46 16.90
N LYS A 296 26.53 -13.36 15.91
CA LYS A 296 27.75 -14.07 15.50
C LYS A 296 28.80 -13.13 14.90
N GLN A 297 28.40 -12.34 13.89
CA GLN A 297 29.29 -11.41 13.18
C GLN A 297 29.22 -9.97 13.74
N LYS A 298 29.82 -9.77 14.92
CA LYS A 298 29.74 -8.50 15.68
C LYS A 298 30.33 -7.29 14.96
N ARG A 299 31.40 -7.48 14.19
CA ARG A 299 32.14 -6.40 13.50
C ARG A 299 31.28 -5.66 12.47
N ASN A 300 30.37 -6.38 11.81
CA ASN A 300 29.52 -5.84 10.76
C ASN A 300 28.19 -5.31 11.30
N LEU A 301 27.80 -5.65 12.53
CA LEU A 301 26.50 -5.28 13.10
C LEU A 301 26.25 -3.77 13.06
N LEU A 302 27.20 -2.97 13.53
CA LEU A 302 27.02 -1.50 13.57
C LEU A 302 26.97 -0.90 12.15
N ARG A 303 27.77 -1.46 11.23
CA ARG A 303 27.75 -1.09 9.81
C ARG A 303 26.39 -1.40 9.20
N ASN A 304 25.87 -2.59 9.43
CA ASN A 304 24.57 -3.05 8.95
C ASN A 304 23.44 -2.15 9.48
N ILE A 305 23.42 -1.87 10.79
CA ILE A 305 22.45 -0.93 11.40
C ILE A 305 22.55 0.43 10.71
N SER A 306 23.74 0.99 10.53
CA SER A 306 23.94 2.28 9.86
C SER A 306 23.51 2.27 8.38
N GLN A 307 23.78 1.19 7.65
CA GLN A 307 23.39 1.01 6.25
C GLN A 307 21.87 0.83 6.10
N VAL A 308 21.21 0.15 7.04
CA VAL A 308 19.75 0.07 7.08
C VAL A 308 19.16 1.43 7.46
N MET A 309 19.69 2.13 8.47
CA MET A 309 19.22 3.48 8.83
C MET A 309 19.36 4.49 7.70
N SER A 310 20.48 4.49 6.97
CA SER A 310 20.68 5.34 5.78
C SER A 310 19.84 4.89 4.57
N GLY A 311 19.26 3.69 4.64
CA GLY A 311 18.44 3.11 3.59
C GLY A 311 19.26 2.62 2.42
N GLN A 312 20.53 2.28 2.59
CA GLN A 312 21.30 1.54 1.60
C GLN A 312 20.88 0.06 1.59
N LEU A 313 20.54 -0.48 2.76
CA LEU A 313 20.05 -1.84 2.95
C LEU A 313 18.64 -1.85 3.58
N THR A 314 18.00 -3.01 3.56
CA THR A 314 16.82 -3.38 4.37
C THR A 314 17.15 -4.58 5.25
N TRP A 315 16.43 -4.81 6.35
CA TRP A 315 16.68 -6.01 7.15
C TRP A 315 16.34 -7.29 6.40
N VAL A 316 15.22 -7.30 5.68
CA VAL A 316 14.70 -8.47 4.96
C VAL A 316 14.53 -8.14 3.48
N THR A 317 15.20 -8.88 2.61
CA THR A 317 15.09 -8.77 1.14
C THR A 317 14.79 -10.13 0.52
N TYR A 318 14.70 -10.19 -0.81
CA TYR A 318 14.55 -11.45 -1.54
C TYR A 318 15.86 -12.24 -1.54
N GLY A 319 15.77 -13.58 -1.50
CA GLY A 319 16.97 -14.42 -1.54
C GLY A 319 17.48 -14.74 -2.95
N SER A 320 16.61 -14.70 -3.96
CA SER A 320 16.99 -14.96 -5.36
C SER A 320 17.69 -13.76 -6.01
N SER A 321 18.77 -14.01 -6.75
CA SER A 321 19.60 -12.96 -7.37
C SER A 321 18.83 -12.12 -8.40
N ASN A 322 17.89 -12.74 -9.12
CA ASN A 322 17.04 -12.09 -10.12
C ASN A 322 15.64 -11.73 -9.62
N ALA A 323 15.39 -11.74 -8.30
CA ALA A 323 14.08 -11.49 -7.70
C ALA A 323 13.41 -10.21 -8.19
N ASN A 324 14.18 -9.13 -8.31
CA ASN A 324 13.66 -7.81 -8.69
C ASN A 324 13.16 -7.74 -10.15
N GLN A 325 13.44 -8.75 -10.98
CA GLN A 325 12.85 -8.87 -12.31
C GLN A 325 11.39 -9.37 -12.25
N TYR A 326 11.09 -10.21 -11.26
CA TYR A 326 9.79 -10.88 -11.11
C TYR A 326 8.91 -10.25 -10.03
N PHE A 327 9.51 -9.59 -9.03
CA PHE A 327 8.82 -9.06 -7.86
C PHE A 327 9.05 -7.55 -7.69
N PRO A 328 8.19 -6.85 -6.91
CA PRO A 328 8.38 -5.43 -6.64
C PRO A 328 9.77 -5.15 -6.06
N GLY A 329 10.48 -4.21 -6.68
CA GLY A 329 11.89 -3.94 -6.38
C GLY A 329 12.16 -3.64 -4.90
N LEU A 330 13.07 -4.41 -4.30
CA LEU A 330 13.62 -4.19 -2.97
C LEU A 330 15.11 -3.86 -3.03
N LYS A 331 15.56 -3.12 -2.02
CA LYS A 331 17.00 -2.90 -1.79
C LYS A 331 17.66 -4.21 -1.36
N PRO A 332 18.99 -4.34 -1.52
CA PRO A 332 19.73 -5.43 -0.91
C PRO A 332 19.48 -5.45 0.60
N GLY A 333 19.61 -6.60 1.22
CA GLY A 333 19.26 -6.77 2.62
C GLY A 333 19.96 -7.96 3.24
N ILE A 334 19.89 -8.02 4.56
CA ILE A 334 20.77 -8.88 5.35
C ILE A 334 20.16 -10.28 5.52
N LEU A 335 18.84 -10.33 5.68
CA LEU A 335 18.07 -11.56 5.82
C LEU A 335 17.21 -11.77 4.57
N HIS A 336 16.83 -13.01 4.33
CA HIS A 336 15.85 -13.39 3.31
C HIS A 336 14.86 -14.40 3.90
N PRO A 337 13.64 -14.52 3.34
CA PRO A 337 12.57 -15.37 3.87
C PRO A 337 12.98 -16.83 4.14
N ASN A 338 13.92 -17.36 3.37
CA ASN A 338 14.34 -18.76 3.43
C ASN A 338 15.82 -18.96 3.83
N ILE A 339 16.22 -18.30 4.92
CA ILE A 339 17.61 -18.24 5.40
C ILE A 339 18.24 -19.57 5.86
N VAL A 340 17.50 -20.67 5.83
CA VAL A 340 17.97 -22.01 6.21
C VAL A 340 18.37 -22.85 4.98
N LEU A 341 17.91 -22.49 3.79
CA LEU A 341 18.08 -23.29 2.56
C LEU A 341 19.06 -22.69 1.54
N TYR A 342 19.96 -21.80 1.95
CA TYR A 342 21.00 -21.26 1.06
C TYR A 342 21.97 -22.38 0.64
N ARG A 343 21.61 -23.07 -0.44
CA ARG A 343 22.50 -23.89 -1.28
C ARG A 343 22.60 -23.17 -2.62
N GLU A 344 23.80 -23.15 -3.18
CA GLU A 344 24.20 -22.32 -4.34
C GLU A 344 23.38 -22.57 -5.62
N ASP A 345 22.56 -23.61 -5.68
CA ASP A 345 21.59 -23.80 -6.74
C ASP A 345 20.30 -23.02 -6.42
N GLU A 346 19.92 -22.10 -7.30
CA GLU A 346 18.64 -21.38 -7.31
C GLU A 346 17.46 -22.37 -7.28
N ASN A 347 17.14 -22.90 -6.10
CA ASN A 347 16.06 -23.85 -5.93
C ASN A 347 14.75 -23.08 -6.16
N GLN A 348 13.85 -23.65 -6.94
CA GLN A 348 12.46 -23.19 -7.11
C GLN A 348 11.82 -22.78 -5.77
N ALA A 349 12.17 -23.50 -4.68
CA ALA A 349 11.75 -23.18 -3.31
C ALA A 349 12.12 -21.76 -2.83
N GLN A 350 13.26 -21.18 -3.26
CA GLN A 350 13.64 -19.80 -2.94
C GLN A 350 12.75 -18.80 -3.67
N ILE A 351 12.51 -19.03 -4.97
CA ILE A 351 11.63 -18.19 -5.79
C ILE A 351 10.21 -18.23 -5.24
N ASP A 352 9.71 -19.42 -4.87
CA ASP A 352 8.39 -19.57 -4.26
C ASP A 352 8.31 -18.84 -2.91
N SER A 353 9.36 -18.92 -2.09
CA SER A 353 9.44 -18.18 -0.82
C SER A 353 9.42 -16.66 -1.02
N ASP A 354 10.19 -16.16 -1.99
CA ASP A 354 10.21 -14.74 -2.37
C ASP A 354 8.84 -14.29 -2.90
N TYR A 355 8.15 -15.13 -3.68
CA TYR A 355 6.77 -14.90 -4.14
C TYR A 355 5.80 -14.78 -2.97
N TYR A 356 5.79 -15.73 -2.02
CA TYR A 356 4.90 -15.68 -0.86
C TYR A 356 5.22 -14.50 0.05
N TYR A 357 6.49 -14.13 0.16
CA TYR A 357 6.91 -12.93 0.87
C TYR A 357 6.38 -11.65 0.20
N ALA A 358 6.53 -11.51 -1.12
CA ALA A 358 6.03 -10.35 -1.88
C ALA A 358 4.50 -10.27 -1.88
N ARG A 359 3.82 -11.40 -2.09
CA ARG A 359 2.35 -11.52 -2.16
C ARG A 359 1.70 -11.19 -0.82
N ASP A 360 2.18 -11.82 0.24
CA ASP A 360 1.53 -11.79 1.55
C ASP A 360 2.35 -10.94 2.54
N TYR A 361 3.09 -9.95 2.05
CA TYR A 361 3.95 -9.09 2.87
C TYR A 361 3.16 -8.43 4.02
N SER A 362 3.75 -8.46 5.21
CA SER A 362 3.32 -7.67 6.35
C SER A 362 4.51 -7.36 7.25
N VAL A 363 4.45 -6.25 8.00
CA VAL A 363 5.50 -5.85 8.94
C VAL A 363 5.76 -6.93 10.01
N TRP A 364 4.73 -7.70 10.37
CA TRP A 364 4.87 -8.81 11.32
C TRP A 364 5.76 -9.93 10.80
N LYS A 365 5.78 -10.18 9.48
CA LYS A 365 6.70 -11.15 8.87
C LYS A 365 8.15 -10.67 8.94
N ASP A 366 8.39 -9.38 8.70
CA ASP A 366 9.73 -8.82 8.85
C ASP A 366 10.19 -8.87 10.31
N LEU A 367 9.29 -8.55 11.24
CA LEU A 367 9.58 -8.65 12.67
C LEU A 367 9.90 -10.08 13.08
N SER A 368 9.10 -11.07 12.65
CA SER A 368 9.36 -12.47 12.98
C SER A 368 10.66 -12.97 12.38
N LEU A 369 10.96 -12.62 11.12
CA LEU A 369 12.23 -12.96 10.47
C LEU A 369 13.42 -12.33 11.18
N LEU A 370 13.31 -11.05 11.59
CA LEU A 370 14.36 -10.33 12.30
C LEU A 370 14.62 -10.94 13.69
N ILE A 371 13.57 -11.19 14.49
CA ILE A 371 13.69 -11.75 15.84
C ILE A 371 14.24 -13.18 15.79
N ASN A 372 13.71 -14.01 14.88
CA ASN A 372 14.12 -15.41 14.79
C ASN A 372 15.54 -15.60 14.25
N ASN A 373 16.14 -14.55 13.67
CA ASN A 373 17.48 -14.60 13.08
C ASN A 373 18.40 -13.48 13.61
N LEU A 374 18.20 -13.06 14.86
CA LEU A 374 19.05 -12.06 15.51
C LEU A 374 20.53 -12.46 15.53
N ASP A 375 20.87 -13.76 15.50
CA ASP A 375 22.26 -14.20 15.45
C ASP A 375 22.94 -13.89 14.10
N LYS A 376 22.16 -13.69 13.03
CA LYS A 376 22.60 -13.54 11.63
C LYS A 376 22.57 -12.09 11.11
N ILE A 377 22.03 -11.13 11.87
CA ILE A 377 21.93 -9.73 11.41
C ILE A 377 23.29 -9.02 11.21
N GLY A 378 24.38 -9.64 11.65
CA GLY A 378 25.75 -9.20 11.38
C GLY A 378 26.35 -9.78 10.09
N ASN A 379 25.64 -10.63 9.36
CA ASN A 379 26.15 -11.20 8.11
C ASN A 379 26.31 -10.11 7.04
N GLN A 380 27.15 -10.39 6.04
CA GLN A 380 27.21 -9.54 4.86
C GLN A 380 25.91 -9.70 4.04
N PRO A 381 25.40 -8.58 3.47
CA PRO A 381 24.18 -8.58 2.66
C PRO A 381 24.34 -9.36 1.34
#